data_AF-A0A2N2BKG3-F1
#
_entry.id   AF-A0A2N2BKG3-F1
#
_cell.length_a   1.000
_cell.length_b   1.000
_cell.length_c   1.000
_cell.angle_alpha   90.00
_cell.angle_beta   90.00
_cell.angle_gamma   90.00
#
_symmetry.space_group_name_H-M   'P 1'
#
loop_
_entity.id
_entity.type
_entity.pdbx_description
1 polymer ?
#
loop_
_entity_poly.entity_id
_entity_poly.type
_entity_poly.pdbx_seq_one_letter_code
_entity_poly.pdbx_strand_id
1 'polypeptide(L)'
;MTETYDEYMDRCCKSLANFGWTFPKNFSPAEISDLTIRSKNRYQVDEYFLDYYSKDLNFERILHIVYSSSFLNKQYEVFEQCIKTYKSGLYLVTVPALLMVLEGVIASKGEDKCFMMLEAVQRNIDSSDSNTYKKDMWRSFYYFIKLLYETKPFNHDRPNFINRHWIMHGRDFTNCKQADCLRLFQALYTLVSAGVDMEVTQRKHQL
;
A
#
# COMPACT_ATOMS: atom_id res chain seq x y z
N MET A 1 17.90 8.06 -26.76
CA MET A 1 18.16 8.32 -25.33
C MET A 1 17.89 7.04 -24.57
N THR A 2 18.86 6.56 -23.81
CA THR A 2 18.69 5.42 -22.91
C THR A 2 17.94 5.91 -21.67
N GLU A 3 16.87 5.23 -21.30
CA GLU A 3 16.11 5.54 -20.09
C GLU A 3 16.98 5.40 -18.84
N THR A 4 16.86 6.33 -17.90
CA THR A 4 17.57 6.26 -16.60
C THR A 4 16.92 5.24 -15.66
N TYR A 5 17.66 4.72 -14.68
CA TYR A 5 17.09 3.80 -13.67
C TYR A 5 15.90 4.42 -12.93
N ASP A 6 15.95 5.71 -12.62
CA ASP A 6 14.88 6.39 -11.88
C ASP A 6 13.59 6.51 -12.71
N GLU A 7 13.70 6.88 -13.98
CA GLU A 7 12.58 6.90 -14.93
C GLU A 7 11.98 5.50 -15.11
N TYR A 8 12.85 4.49 -15.21
CA TYR A 8 12.45 3.10 -15.32
C TYR A 8 11.64 2.61 -14.12
N MET A 9 12.15 2.85 -12.91
CA MET A 9 11.47 2.46 -11.68
C MET A 9 10.19 3.25 -11.44
N ASP A 10 10.14 4.53 -11.84
CA ASP A 10 8.92 5.32 -11.80
C ASP A 10 7.81 4.72 -12.67
N ARG A 11 8.12 4.30 -13.90
CA ARG A 11 7.15 3.58 -14.75
C ARG A 11 6.70 2.27 -14.12
N CYS A 12 7.61 1.48 -13.55
CA CYS A 12 7.26 0.23 -12.87
C CYS A 12 6.31 0.48 -11.70
N CYS A 13 6.60 1.50 -10.86
CA CYS A 13 5.75 1.88 -9.74
C CYS A 13 4.36 2.33 -10.17
N LYS A 14 4.26 3.16 -11.23
CA LYS A 14 2.99 3.58 -11.83
C LYS A 14 2.19 2.39 -12.37
N SER A 15 2.86 1.49 -13.09
CA SER A 15 2.23 0.30 -13.68
C SER A 15 1.65 -0.60 -12.59
N LEU A 16 2.43 -0.92 -11.56
CA LEU A 16 1.98 -1.75 -10.44
C LEU A 16 0.80 -1.11 -9.68
N ALA A 17 0.85 0.21 -9.46
CA ALA A 17 -0.24 0.95 -8.85
C ALA A 17 -1.53 0.93 -9.70
N ASN A 18 -1.43 1.02 -11.03
CA ASN A 18 -2.59 0.88 -11.92
C ASN A 18 -3.21 -0.52 -11.85
N PHE A 19 -2.39 -1.54 -11.62
CA PHE A 19 -2.88 -2.88 -11.28
C PHE A 19 -3.46 -2.96 -9.87
N GLY A 20 -3.18 -2.00 -9.00
CA GLY A 20 -3.80 -1.87 -7.68
C GLY A 20 -2.94 -2.39 -6.54
N TRP A 21 -1.62 -2.45 -6.72
CA TRP A 21 -0.68 -3.00 -5.74
C TRP A 21 0.47 -2.04 -5.46
N THR A 22 1.05 -2.14 -4.27
CA THR A 22 2.27 -1.41 -3.88
C THR A 22 3.50 -2.30 -3.99
N PHE A 23 4.70 -1.72 -3.92
CA PHE A 23 5.95 -2.47 -3.89
C PHE A 23 6.13 -3.11 -2.49
N PRO A 24 6.08 -4.45 -2.34
CA PRO A 24 6.37 -5.09 -1.06
C PRO A 24 7.89 -5.13 -0.81
N LYS A 25 8.33 -4.81 0.41
CA LYS A 25 9.77 -4.80 0.76
C LYS A 25 10.52 -6.10 0.45
N ASN A 26 9.83 -7.23 0.44
CA ASN A 26 10.42 -8.55 0.18
C ASN A 26 10.71 -8.85 -1.30
N PHE A 27 10.45 -7.90 -2.21
CA PHE A 27 10.70 -8.06 -3.64
C PHE A 27 11.91 -7.24 -4.05
N SER A 28 12.68 -7.72 -5.02
CA SER A 28 13.71 -6.93 -5.68
C SER A 28 13.11 -6.04 -6.76
N PRO A 29 13.79 -4.93 -7.14
CA PRO A 29 13.40 -4.12 -8.30
C PRO A 29 13.24 -4.93 -9.59
N ALA A 30 14.07 -5.96 -9.78
CA ALA A 30 14.00 -6.85 -10.93
C ALA A 30 12.72 -7.71 -10.94
N GLU A 31 12.31 -8.24 -9.79
CA GLU A 31 11.06 -9.03 -9.68
C GLU A 31 9.82 -8.17 -9.96
N ILE A 32 9.77 -6.94 -9.42
CA ILE A 32 8.66 -6.01 -9.71
C ILE A 32 8.65 -5.59 -11.17
N SER A 33 9.82 -5.32 -11.73
CA SER A 33 9.97 -5.03 -13.14
C SER A 33 9.45 -6.20 -14.00
N ASP A 34 9.85 -7.43 -13.71
CA ASP A 34 9.44 -8.60 -14.47
C ASP A 34 7.92 -8.81 -14.38
N LEU A 35 7.35 -8.67 -13.18
CA LEU A 35 5.91 -8.75 -12.96
C LEU A 35 5.15 -7.70 -13.77
N THR A 36 5.59 -6.44 -13.77
CA THR A 36 4.92 -5.34 -14.47
C THR A 36 5.06 -5.42 -15.99
N ILE A 37 6.15 -5.98 -16.51
CA ILE A 37 6.36 -6.19 -17.95
C ILE A 37 5.53 -7.36 -18.48
N ARG A 38 5.48 -8.47 -17.73
CA ARG A 38 4.77 -9.69 -18.17
C ARG A 38 3.26 -9.57 -18.03
N SER A 39 2.79 -8.75 -17.10
CA SER A 39 1.36 -8.62 -16.81
C SER A 39 0.68 -7.68 -17.79
N LYS A 40 -0.41 -8.15 -18.40
CA LYS A 40 -1.21 -7.38 -19.37
C LYS A 40 -2.41 -6.70 -18.73
N ASN A 41 -2.84 -7.18 -17.57
CA ASN A 41 -4.03 -6.69 -16.88
C ASN A 41 -3.94 -6.96 -15.38
N ARG A 42 -4.85 -6.34 -14.62
CA ARG A 42 -4.94 -6.47 -13.16
C ARG A 42 -5.15 -7.91 -12.70
N TYR A 43 -5.95 -8.70 -13.42
CA TYR A 43 -6.28 -10.06 -13.02
C TYR A 43 -5.03 -10.94 -12.89
N GLN A 44 -4.08 -10.82 -13.81
CA GLN A 44 -2.82 -11.57 -13.74
C GLN A 44 -1.97 -11.19 -12.52
N VAL A 45 -1.95 -9.91 -12.15
CA VAL A 45 -1.22 -9.43 -10.96
C VAL A 45 -1.95 -9.84 -9.68
N ASP A 46 -3.28 -9.80 -9.67
CA ASP A 46 -4.08 -10.29 -8.55
C ASP A 46 -3.82 -11.78 -8.29
N GLU A 47 -3.87 -12.62 -9.33
CA GLU A 47 -3.55 -14.05 -9.24
C GLU A 47 -2.12 -14.29 -8.72
N TYR A 48 -1.15 -13.51 -9.21
CA TYR A 48 0.23 -13.60 -8.74
C TYR A 48 0.35 -13.34 -7.23
N PHE A 49 -0.25 -12.25 -6.73
CA PHE A 49 -0.18 -11.93 -5.30
C PHE A 49 -1.04 -12.86 -4.44
N LEU A 50 -2.19 -13.32 -4.94
CA LEU A 50 -3.00 -14.34 -4.27
C LEU A 50 -2.19 -15.62 -4.07
N ASP A 51 -1.55 -16.11 -5.13
CA ASP A 51 -0.66 -17.28 -5.08
C ASP A 51 0.52 -17.03 -4.13
N TYR A 52 1.22 -15.89 -4.26
CA TYR A 52 2.35 -15.52 -3.40
C TYR A 52 1.99 -15.51 -1.90
N TYR A 53 0.83 -14.96 -1.54
CA TYR A 53 0.37 -14.88 -0.15
C TYR A 53 -0.27 -16.17 0.37
N SER A 54 -0.70 -17.07 -0.53
CA SER A 54 -1.16 -18.41 -0.16
C SER A 54 -0.02 -19.35 0.21
N LYS A 55 1.21 -19.05 -0.25
CA LYS A 55 2.40 -19.86 -0.05
C LYS A 55 3.16 -19.49 1.21
N ASP A 56 3.75 -20.52 1.81
CA ASP A 56 4.60 -20.43 3.00
C ASP A 56 3.93 -19.61 4.12
N LEU A 57 4.71 -18.74 4.77
CA LEU A 57 4.28 -17.80 5.80
C LEU A 57 4.32 -16.35 5.28
N ASN A 58 4.20 -16.14 3.97
CA ASN A 58 4.38 -14.81 3.37
C ASN A 58 3.37 -13.79 3.89
N PHE A 59 2.10 -14.20 4.03
CA PHE A 59 1.08 -13.35 4.64
C PHE A 59 1.38 -13.08 6.12
N GLU A 60 1.68 -14.13 6.90
CA GLU A 60 1.98 -13.98 8.33
C GLU A 60 3.22 -13.12 8.59
N ARG A 61 4.23 -13.17 7.70
CA ARG A 61 5.44 -12.32 7.77
C ARG A 61 5.09 -10.84 7.64
N ILE A 62 4.24 -10.47 6.68
CA ILE A 62 3.85 -9.05 6.54
C ILE A 62 2.98 -8.60 7.71
N LEU A 63 2.10 -9.49 8.21
CA LEU A 63 1.29 -9.19 9.39
C LEU A 63 2.17 -8.93 10.60
N HIS A 64 3.15 -9.79 10.86
CA HIS A 64 4.10 -9.61 11.96
C HIS A 64 4.82 -8.27 11.89
N ILE A 65 5.34 -7.88 10.72
CA ILE A 65 6.06 -6.61 10.56
C ILE A 65 5.15 -5.41 10.80
N VAL A 66 3.92 -5.43 10.28
CA VAL A 66 2.94 -4.36 10.50
C VAL A 66 2.52 -4.31 11.98
N TYR A 67 2.31 -5.47 12.60
CA TYR A 67 1.90 -5.62 13.99
C TYR A 67 2.96 -5.15 14.99
N SER A 68 4.24 -5.42 14.72
CA SER A 68 5.37 -4.95 15.53
C SER A 68 5.70 -3.47 15.32
N SER A 69 4.98 -2.78 14.44
CA SER A 69 5.23 -1.38 14.12
C SER A 69 4.56 -0.43 15.11
N SER A 70 5.30 0.56 15.57
CA SER A 70 4.77 1.71 16.33
C SER A 70 3.70 2.50 15.54
N PHE A 71 3.66 2.34 14.22
CA PHE A 71 2.74 3.07 13.33
C PHE A 71 1.28 2.67 13.52
N LEU A 72 0.98 1.46 14.01
CA LEU A 72 -0.40 1.02 14.24
C LEU A 72 -1.05 1.68 15.46
N ASN A 73 -0.29 2.33 16.35
CA ASN A 73 -0.73 3.03 17.56
C ASN A 73 -2.19 2.76 17.99
N LYS A 74 -3.14 3.65 17.64
CA LYS A 74 -4.56 3.58 18.06
C LYS A 74 -5.40 2.59 17.26
N GLN A 75 -4.87 2.08 16.15
CA GLN A 75 -5.56 1.23 15.18
C GLN A 75 -5.30 -0.27 15.41
N TYR A 76 -4.48 -0.63 16.40
CA TYR A 76 -4.05 -2.00 16.65
C TYR A 76 -5.20 -3.00 16.79
N GLU A 77 -6.21 -2.69 17.61
CA GLU A 77 -7.37 -3.57 17.83
C GLU A 77 -8.18 -3.78 16.54
N VAL A 78 -8.39 -2.70 15.78
CA VAL A 78 -9.10 -2.76 14.49
C VAL A 78 -8.29 -3.58 13.49
N PHE A 79 -6.97 -3.43 13.45
CA PHE A 79 -6.09 -4.22 12.59
C PHE A 79 -6.14 -5.72 12.94
N GLU A 80 -6.14 -6.06 14.23
CA GLU A 80 -6.27 -7.45 14.68
C GLU A 80 -7.63 -8.05 14.25
N GLN A 81 -8.71 -7.27 14.34
CA GLN A 81 -10.03 -7.67 13.84
C GLN A 81 -10.05 -7.81 12.32
N CYS A 82 -9.30 -6.99 11.57
CA CYS A 82 -9.13 -7.15 10.13
C CYS A 82 -8.48 -8.49 9.78
N ILE A 83 -7.47 -8.93 10.53
CA ILE A 83 -6.83 -10.23 10.34
C ILE A 83 -7.83 -11.37 10.57
N LYS A 84 -8.59 -11.30 11.66
CA LYS A 84 -9.62 -12.31 12.01
C LYS A 84 -10.70 -12.40 10.93
N THR A 85 -11.26 -11.27 10.52
CA THR A 85 -12.30 -11.20 9.48
C THR A 85 -11.80 -11.65 8.11
N TYR A 86 -10.57 -11.28 7.75
CA TYR A 86 -9.92 -11.74 6.51
C TYR A 86 -9.79 -13.27 6.47
N LYS A 87 -9.26 -13.88 7.55
CA LYS A 87 -9.09 -15.33 7.65
C LYS A 87 -10.43 -16.08 7.61
N SER A 88 -11.50 -15.45 8.07
CA SER A 88 -12.88 -15.98 7.97
C SER A 88 -13.58 -15.71 6.62
N GLY A 89 -12.89 -15.11 5.64
CA GLY A 89 -13.48 -14.81 4.32
C GLY A 89 -14.45 -13.62 4.31
N LEU A 90 -14.50 -12.82 5.38
CA LEU A 90 -15.46 -11.72 5.55
C LEU A 90 -14.98 -10.41 4.89
N TYR A 91 -14.58 -10.48 3.62
CA TYR A 91 -13.90 -9.40 2.91
C TYR A 91 -14.68 -8.08 2.84
N LEU A 92 -16.02 -8.16 2.75
CA LEU A 92 -16.90 -6.98 2.73
C LEU A 92 -16.77 -6.12 4.00
N VAL A 93 -16.44 -6.72 5.14
CA VAL A 93 -16.20 -6.01 6.40
C VAL A 93 -14.72 -5.67 6.55
N THR A 94 -13.83 -6.56 6.10
CA THR A 94 -12.38 -6.37 6.18
C THR A 94 -11.91 -5.14 5.40
N VAL A 95 -12.37 -4.94 4.15
CA VAL A 95 -11.92 -3.82 3.29
C VAL A 95 -12.18 -2.45 3.93
N PRO A 96 -13.42 -2.08 4.33
CA PRO A 96 -13.66 -0.78 4.96
C PRO A 96 -12.91 -0.63 6.29
N ALA A 97 -12.76 -1.71 7.07
CA ALA A 97 -11.98 -1.68 8.31
C ALA A 97 -10.48 -1.41 8.04
N LEU A 98 -9.90 -2.05 7.02
CA LEU A 98 -8.50 -1.79 6.61
C LEU A 98 -8.30 -0.38 6.06
N LEU A 99 -9.28 0.18 5.35
CA LEU A 99 -9.25 1.59 4.92
C LEU A 99 -9.19 2.52 6.13
N MET A 100 -9.98 2.27 7.17
CA MET A 100 -9.91 3.05 8.42
C MET A 100 -8.55 2.92 9.11
N VAL A 101 -7.97 1.72 9.16
CA VAL A 101 -6.63 1.50 9.71
C VAL A 101 -5.60 2.32 8.91
N LEU A 102 -5.60 2.20 7.58
CA LEU A 102 -4.69 2.94 6.70
C LEU A 102 -4.81 4.45 6.90
N GLU A 103 -6.02 4.99 7.01
CA GLU A 103 -6.25 6.40 7.31
C GLU A 103 -5.73 6.83 8.66
N GLY A 104 -5.91 6.01 9.69
CA GLY A 104 -5.40 6.26 11.02
C GLY A 104 -3.87 6.31 11.03
N VAL A 105 -3.23 5.36 10.35
CA VAL A 105 -1.77 5.31 10.23
C VAL A 105 -1.24 6.53 9.48
N ILE A 106 -1.86 6.91 8.35
CA ILE A 106 -1.46 8.10 7.58
C ILE A 106 -1.67 9.38 8.41
N ALA A 107 -2.82 9.51 9.09
CA ALA A 107 -3.14 10.67 9.92
C ALA A 107 -2.21 10.85 11.12
N SER A 108 -1.67 9.76 11.66
CA SER A 108 -0.73 9.81 12.80
C SER A 108 0.57 10.56 12.49
N LYS A 109 0.84 10.86 11.21
CA LYS A 109 2.04 11.56 10.74
C LYS A 109 1.86 13.06 10.45
N GLY A 110 0.66 13.61 10.63
CA GLY A 110 0.41 15.07 10.51
C GLY A 110 -1.04 15.43 10.18
N GLU A 111 -1.48 16.60 10.64
CA GLU A 111 -2.82 17.17 10.41
C GLU A 111 -3.00 17.68 8.97
N ASP A 112 -3.19 16.77 8.01
CA ASP A 112 -4.06 16.82 6.81
C ASP A 112 -3.59 15.83 5.73
N LYS A 113 -4.49 14.88 5.42
CA LYS A 113 -4.17 13.44 5.38
C LYS A 113 -3.68 12.85 4.05
N CYS A 114 -3.55 13.62 2.98
CA CYS A 114 -3.02 13.08 1.72
C CYS A 114 -1.95 13.99 1.14
N PHE A 115 -2.20 15.30 1.11
CA PHE A 115 -1.29 16.29 0.53
C PHE A 115 0.10 16.27 1.18
N MET A 116 0.18 16.20 2.51
CA MET A 116 1.47 16.11 3.21
C MET A 116 2.18 14.75 3.01
N MET A 117 1.46 13.66 2.71
CA MET A 117 2.08 12.39 2.32
C MET A 117 2.68 12.50 0.91
N LEU A 118 1.97 13.15 -0.02
CA LEU A 118 2.49 13.46 -1.35
C LEU A 118 3.76 14.31 -1.25
N GLU A 119 3.75 15.33 -0.39
CA GLU A 119 4.93 16.17 -0.10
C GLU A 119 6.04 15.42 0.65
N ALA A 120 5.72 14.52 1.57
CA ALA A 120 6.72 13.72 2.27
C ALA A 120 7.40 12.73 1.33
N VAL A 121 6.64 12.10 0.43
CA VAL A 121 7.18 11.25 -0.65
C VAL A 121 8.05 12.09 -1.57
N GLN A 122 7.58 13.25 -2.01
CA GLN A 122 8.35 14.15 -2.88
C GLN A 122 9.65 14.61 -2.19
N ARG A 123 9.59 15.04 -0.92
CA ARG A 123 10.79 15.41 -0.13
C ARG A 123 11.76 14.25 0.04
N ASN A 124 11.28 13.03 0.28
CA ASN A 124 12.14 11.84 0.36
C ASN A 124 12.74 11.49 -1.01
N ILE A 125 11.99 11.66 -2.10
CA ILE A 125 12.47 11.48 -3.48
C ILE A 125 13.58 12.49 -3.81
N ASP A 126 13.43 13.74 -3.38
CA ASP A 126 14.33 14.84 -3.68
C ASP A 126 15.57 14.86 -2.77
N SER A 127 15.53 14.23 -1.58
CA SER A 127 16.64 14.17 -0.62
C SER A 127 17.43 12.85 -0.63
N SER A 128 16.95 11.83 -1.33
CA SER A 128 17.58 10.50 -1.31
C SER A 128 18.69 10.38 -2.37
N ASP A 129 19.90 10.83 -2.04
CA ASP A 129 21.09 10.56 -2.86
C ASP A 129 21.72 9.15 -2.61
N SER A 130 21.19 8.34 -1.68
CA SER A 130 21.86 7.06 -1.31
C SER A 130 21.00 5.81 -1.08
N ASN A 131 19.65 5.88 -1.03
CA ASN A 131 18.82 4.68 -0.87
C ASN A 131 17.66 4.62 -1.88
N THR A 132 18.00 4.22 -3.10
CA THR A 132 17.10 4.11 -4.26
C THR A 132 15.90 3.19 -4.00
N TYR A 133 16.07 2.13 -3.19
CA TYR A 133 15.00 1.17 -2.94
C TYR A 133 13.87 1.76 -2.07
N LYS A 134 14.21 2.50 -1.01
CA LYS A 134 13.19 3.17 -0.19
C LYS A 134 12.43 4.23 -0.98
N LYS A 135 13.14 4.95 -1.84
CA LYS A 135 12.55 5.92 -2.76
C LYS A 135 11.47 5.25 -3.62
N ASP A 136 11.78 4.07 -4.17
CA ASP A 136 10.85 3.29 -4.98
C ASP A 136 9.64 2.78 -4.18
N MET A 137 9.84 2.37 -2.91
CA MET A 137 8.72 1.99 -2.03
C MET A 137 7.77 3.16 -1.74
N TRP A 138 8.31 4.33 -1.41
CA TRP A 138 7.53 5.54 -1.19
C TRP A 138 6.77 5.97 -2.44
N ARG A 139 7.46 5.94 -3.60
CA ARG A 139 6.88 6.24 -4.91
C ARG A 139 5.75 5.27 -5.28
N SER A 140 5.93 3.97 -5.02
CA SER A 140 4.88 2.98 -5.28
C SER A 140 3.67 3.17 -4.37
N PHE A 141 3.90 3.40 -3.08
CA PHE A 141 2.82 3.72 -2.13
C PHE A 141 2.06 4.99 -2.54
N TYR A 142 2.78 6.03 -2.98
CA TYR A 142 2.20 7.27 -3.49
C TYR A 142 1.22 7.03 -4.64
N TYR A 143 1.63 6.30 -5.67
CA TYR A 143 0.75 6.08 -6.83
C TYR A 143 -0.48 5.25 -6.46
N PHE A 144 -0.31 4.25 -5.60
CA PHE A 144 -1.43 3.45 -5.09
C PHE A 144 -2.43 4.31 -4.30
N ILE A 145 -1.95 5.14 -3.36
CA ILE A 145 -2.81 6.02 -2.56
C ILE A 145 -3.54 7.03 -3.44
N LYS A 146 -2.86 7.62 -4.43
CA LYS A 146 -3.49 8.57 -5.36
C LYS A 146 -4.71 7.96 -6.07
N LEU A 147 -4.61 6.69 -6.48
CA LEU A 147 -5.73 5.97 -7.11
C LEU A 147 -6.80 5.57 -6.09
N LEU A 148 -6.39 5.07 -4.93
CA LEU A 148 -7.30 4.63 -3.88
C LEU A 148 -8.16 5.78 -3.32
N TYR A 149 -7.57 6.97 -3.16
CA TYR A 149 -8.20 8.17 -2.58
C TYR A 149 -8.80 9.10 -3.63
N GLU A 150 -8.77 8.74 -4.91
CA GLU A 150 -9.33 9.58 -5.97
C GLU A 150 -10.82 9.83 -5.72
N THR A 151 -11.22 11.11 -5.66
CA THR A 151 -12.63 11.48 -5.56
C THR A 151 -13.33 11.16 -6.89
N LYS A 152 -14.20 10.16 -6.89
CA LYS A 152 -15.05 9.82 -8.03
C LYS A 152 -16.49 10.30 -7.80
N PRO A 153 -17.16 10.89 -8.81
CA PRO A 153 -18.57 11.27 -8.71
C PRO A 153 -19.48 10.06 -8.42
N PHE A 154 -20.58 10.27 -7.69
CA PHE A 154 -21.55 9.20 -7.37
C PHE A 154 -22.62 8.97 -8.45
N ASN A 155 -22.68 9.84 -9.45
CA ASN A 155 -23.61 9.75 -10.57
C ASN A 155 -23.00 9.06 -11.81
N HIS A 156 -21.86 8.40 -11.65
CA HIS A 156 -21.19 7.62 -12.68
C HIS A 156 -21.19 6.13 -12.32
N ASP A 157 -20.74 5.30 -13.25
CA ASP A 157 -20.57 3.87 -13.00
C ASP A 157 -19.61 3.61 -11.84
N ARG A 158 -19.85 2.49 -11.15
CA ARG A 158 -19.00 1.99 -10.07
C ARG A 158 -17.54 1.91 -10.54
N PRO A 159 -16.57 2.41 -9.76
CA PRO A 159 -15.16 2.26 -10.09
C PRO A 159 -14.76 0.80 -10.28
N ASN A 160 -13.93 0.54 -11.30
CA ASN A 160 -13.41 -0.81 -11.59
C ASN A 160 -12.37 -1.30 -10.56
N PHE A 161 -12.05 -0.50 -9.55
CA PHE A 161 -11.07 -0.74 -8.49
C PHE A 161 -11.64 -0.28 -7.15
N ILE A 162 -11.14 -0.81 -6.04
CA ILE A 162 -11.51 -0.31 -4.71
C ILE A 162 -11.25 1.20 -4.62
N ASN A 163 -12.26 1.95 -4.21
CA ASN A 163 -12.17 3.39 -4.13
C ASN A 163 -12.65 3.85 -2.75
N ARG A 164 -11.76 4.50 -2.00
CA ARG A 164 -12.03 4.96 -0.64
C ARG A 164 -13.24 5.89 -0.58
N HIS A 165 -13.39 6.80 -1.54
CA HIS A 165 -14.53 7.74 -1.56
C HIS A 165 -15.86 6.98 -1.69
N TRP A 166 -15.96 6.05 -2.63
CA TRP A 166 -17.18 5.24 -2.80
C TRP A 166 -17.47 4.32 -1.62
N ILE A 167 -16.46 3.58 -1.14
CA ILE A 167 -16.63 2.63 -0.03
C ILE A 167 -17.04 3.38 1.24
N MET A 168 -16.31 4.42 1.64
CA MET A 168 -16.59 5.14 2.89
C MET A 168 -17.93 5.91 2.87
N HIS A 169 -18.51 6.16 1.69
CA HIS A 169 -19.82 6.81 1.54
C HIS A 169 -20.99 5.84 1.29
N GLY A 170 -20.82 4.53 1.52
CA GLY A 170 -21.96 3.61 1.41
C GLY A 170 -22.26 3.14 -0.02
N ARG A 171 -21.38 3.39 -1.01
CA ARG A 171 -21.68 3.21 -2.43
C ARG A 171 -21.10 1.93 -3.07
N ASP A 172 -20.17 1.25 -2.39
CA ASP A 172 -19.54 0.03 -2.91
C ASP A 172 -19.34 -1.05 -1.82
N PHE A 173 -20.23 -2.05 -1.78
CA PHE A 173 -20.26 -3.10 -0.74
C PHE A 173 -20.66 -4.50 -1.25
N THR A 174 -20.69 -4.74 -2.56
CA THR A 174 -21.20 -6.02 -3.08
C THR A 174 -20.11 -6.95 -3.61
N ASN A 175 -18.88 -6.46 -3.80
CA ASN A 175 -17.86 -7.16 -4.60
C ASN A 175 -16.42 -7.08 -4.05
N CYS A 176 -16.23 -6.88 -2.74
CA CYS A 176 -14.87 -6.95 -2.17
C CYS A 176 -14.36 -8.39 -2.18
N LYS A 177 -13.17 -8.59 -2.74
CA LYS A 177 -12.49 -9.89 -2.89
C LYS A 177 -11.32 -10.01 -1.93
N GLN A 178 -10.79 -11.22 -1.83
CA GLN A 178 -9.56 -11.50 -1.06
C GLN A 178 -8.39 -10.60 -1.49
N ALA A 179 -8.22 -10.40 -2.82
CA ALA A 179 -7.18 -9.53 -3.38
C ALA A 179 -7.30 -8.07 -2.91
N ASP A 180 -8.53 -7.58 -2.70
CA ASP A 180 -8.78 -6.22 -2.19
C ASP A 180 -8.31 -6.06 -0.74
N CYS A 181 -8.44 -7.11 0.07
CA CYS A 181 -7.91 -7.12 1.43
C CYS A 181 -6.36 -7.18 1.41
N LEU A 182 -5.81 -8.11 0.62
CA LEU A 182 -4.36 -8.34 0.54
C LEU A 182 -3.60 -7.10 0.07
N ARG A 183 -4.10 -6.36 -0.93
CA ARG A 183 -3.44 -5.12 -1.37
C ARG A 183 -3.44 -4.04 -0.29
N LEU A 184 -4.46 -3.98 0.58
CA LEU A 184 -4.49 -3.04 1.69
C LEU A 184 -3.53 -3.46 2.81
N PHE A 185 -3.46 -4.76 3.14
CA PHE A 185 -2.41 -5.28 4.03
C PHE A 185 -1.01 -4.99 3.49
N GLN A 186 -0.80 -5.22 2.19
CA GLN A 186 0.46 -4.93 1.51
C GLN A 186 0.78 -3.43 1.51
N ALA A 187 -0.21 -2.56 1.30
CA ALA A 187 -0.01 -1.11 1.36
C ALA A 187 0.42 -0.65 2.76
N LEU A 188 -0.22 -1.17 3.83
CA LEU A 188 0.22 -0.94 5.22
C LEU A 188 1.64 -1.42 5.44
N TYR A 189 1.96 -2.62 4.94
CA TYR A 189 3.30 -3.18 5.02
C TYR A 189 4.35 -2.34 4.29
N THR A 190 4.06 -1.87 3.07
CA THR A 190 4.92 -0.96 2.31
C THR A 190 5.15 0.33 3.08
N LEU A 191 4.09 0.94 3.62
CA LEU A 191 4.15 2.19 4.38
C LEU A 191 5.04 2.05 5.63
N VAL A 192 4.77 1.03 6.45
CA VAL A 192 5.57 0.74 7.64
C VAL A 192 7.02 0.49 7.25
N SER A 193 7.26 -0.38 6.27
CA SER A 193 8.61 -0.77 5.87
C SER A 193 9.42 0.38 5.27
N ALA A 194 8.77 1.33 4.58
CA ALA A 194 9.41 2.55 4.09
C ALA A 194 9.70 3.55 5.22
N GLY A 195 8.89 3.54 6.29
CA GLY A 195 8.99 4.45 7.44
C GLY A 195 9.79 3.95 8.65
N VAL A 196 10.07 2.64 8.78
CA VAL A 196 10.75 2.02 9.95
C VAL A 196 12.12 2.64 10.27
N ASP A 197 12.81 3.21 9.28
CA ASP A 197 14.12 3.82 9.52
C ASP A 197 14.06 5.28 10.02
N MET A 198 12.89 5.94 10.02
CA MET A 198 12.76 7.28 10.62
C MET A 198 12.86 7.25 12.15
N GLU A 199 12.49 6.15 12.80
CA GLU A 199 12.62 6.01 14.26
C GLU A 199 14.05 5.75 14.71
N VAL A 200 14.87 5.09 13.88
CA VAL A 200 16.28 4.83 14.20
C VAL A 200 17.11 6.12 14.16
N THR A 201 16.72 7.09 13.32
CA THR A 201 17.40 8.40 13.26
C THR A 201 16.96 9.34 14.38
N GLN A 202 15.70 9.29 14.82
CA GLN A 202 15.23 10.16 15.92
C GLN A 202 15.68 9.72 17.32
N ARG A 203 16.09 8.45 17.53
CA ARG A 203 16.67 8.02 18.82
C ARG A 203 18.16 8.34 19.00
N LYS A 204 18.85 8.85 17.98
CA LYS A 204 20.28 9.21 18.08
C LYS A 204 20.53 10.67 18.53
N HIS A 205 19.50 11.43 18.87
CA HIS A 205 19.62 12.80 19.39
C HIS A 205 19.02 13.00 20.80
N GLN A 206 18.84 11.92 21.56
CA GLN A 206 18.41 11.98 22.96
C GLN A 206 19.21 11.06 23.90
N LEU A 207 20.53 10.99 23.69
CA LEU A 207 21.50 10.52 24.69
C LEU A 207 22.71 11.43 24.69
#